data_AF-V8P6N3-F1
#
_entry.id   AF-V8P6N3-F1
#
_cell.length_a   1.000
_cell.length_b   1.000
_cell.length_c   1.000
_cell.angle_alpha   90.00
_cell.angle_beta   90.00
_cell.angle_gamma   90.00
#
_symmetry.space_group_name_H-M   'P 1'
#
loop_
_entity.id
_entity.type
_entity.pdbx_description
1 polymer ?
#
loop_
_entity_poly.entity_id
_entity_poly.type
_entity_poly.pdbx_seq_one_letter_code
_entity_poly.pdbx_strand_id
1 'polypeptide(L)'
;MNVSDLFAALSVDEVLKDFTFSKQNAFTPSFVFCITDVLVEGKPCDSDIVADCTVGDPVKLEVKLTNWSKHNVGPFSLTVIPYQDYQNGVHNYNLQDGITFVGSNTFYIDTVKPTENAMCVGALLFLCTGDFYLNIKFHEGKSNKEFPPSWLCLPSVHIRAVHSVIQTKL
;
A
#
# COMPACT_ATOMS: atom_id res chain seq x y z
N MET A 1 -27.48 -0.04 11.28
CA MET A 1 -26.78 0.72 10.22
C MET A 1 -25.33 0.29 10.32
N ASN A 2 -24.84 -0.43 9.30
CA ASN A 2 -23.62 -1.22 9.39
C ASN A 2 -22.40 -0.33 9.08
N VAL A 3 -21.26 -0.55 9.74
CA VAL A 3 -20.03 0.24 9.51
C VAL A 3 -19.52 0.09 8.07
N SER A 4 -19.86 -1.02 7.41
CA SER A 4 -19.62 -1.25 5.98
C SER A 4 -20.44 -0.34 5.05
N ASP A 5 -21.56 0.20 5.52
CA ASP A 5 -22.35 1.19 4.77
C ASP A 5 -21.81 2.62 4.95
N LEU A 6 -20.97 2.85 5.97
CA LEU A 6 -20.35 4.14 6.24
C LEU A 6 -19.15 4.40 5.31
N PHE A 7 -18.38 3.35 4.97
CA PHE A 7 -17.30 3.43 3.98
C PHE A 7 -17.83 3.48 2.53
N ALA A 8 -19.01 2.92 2.26
CA ALA A 8 -19.69 3.11 0.98
C ALA A 8 -20.35 4.50 0.84
N ALA A 9 -20.47 5.24 1.96
CA ALA A 9 -21.07 6.56 2.02
C ALA A 9 -20.07 7.71 2.13
N LEU A 10 -18.76 7.43 2.18
CA LEU A 10 -17.75 8.40 1.74
C LEU A 10 -17.87 8.49 0.23
N SER A 11 -18.83 9.31 -0.21
CA SER A 11 -19.04 9.59 -1.61
C SER A 11 -17.69 9.92 -2.23
N VAL A 12 -17.41 9.33 -3.38
CA VAL A 12 -16.29 9.72 -4.24
C VAL A 12 -16.20 11.25 -4.36
N ASP A 13 -17.33 11.95 -4.23
CA ASP A 13 -17.42 13.41 -4.18
C ASP A 13 -16.80 14.08 -2.94
N GLU A 14 -16.82 13.48 -1.75
CA GLU A 14 -16.19 14.06 -0.54
C GLU A 14 -14.67 13.96 -0.60
N VAL A 15 -14.13 12.81 -1.04
CA VAL A 15 -12.71 12.71 -1.37
C VAL A 15 -12.36 13.72 -2.46
N LEU A 16 -13.11 13.82 -3.56
CA LEU A 16 -12.86 14.84 -4.59
C LEU A 16 -12.93 16.29 -4.07
N LYS A 17 -13.76 16.58 -3.07
CA LYS A 17 -13.93 17.93 -2.51
C LYS A 17 -12.70 18.36 -1.69
N ASP A 18 -12.15 17.49 -0.86
CA ASP A 18 -10.91 17.80 -0.12
C ASP A 18 -9.72 17.99 -1.07
N PHE A 19 -9.69 17.28 -2.20
CA PHE A 19 -8.69 17.48 -3.26
C PHE A 19 -8.88 18.79 -4.04
N THR A 20 -10.08 19.38 -4.03
CA THR A 20 -10.35 20.65 -4.74
C THR A 20 -9.69 21.85 -4.03
N PHE A 21 -9.30 21.71 -2.76
CA PHE A 21 -8.68 22.79 -1.98
C PHE A 21 -7.22 23.09 -2.37
N SER A 22 -6.54 22.21 -3.11
CA SER A 22 -5.14 22.42 -3.55
C SER A 22 -5.02 23.13 -4.92
N LYS A 23 -6.04 23.86 -5.36
CA LYS A 23 -5.97 24.65 -6.61
C LYS A 23 -5.27 25.99 -6.40
N GLN A 24 -3.95 26.00 -6.57
CA GLN A 24 -3.20 27.18 -7.04
C GLN A 24 -1.81 26.77 -7.58
N ASN A 25 -1.79 26.08 -8.72
CA ASN A 25 -0.81 26.27 -9.80
C ASN A 25 -1.09 25.29 -10.94
N ALA A 26 -0.92 25.76 -12.17
CA ALA A 26 -1.32 25.10 -13.40
C ALA A 26 -0.57 23.78 -13.65
N PHE A 27 -1.19 22.65 -13.35
CA PHE A 27 -0.91 21.34 -13.94
C PHE A 27 -2.22 20.53 -13.88
N THR A 28 -2.76 20.09 -15.02
CA THR A 28 -3.96 19.24 -15.04
C THR A 28 -3.65 17.91 -14.36
N PRO A 29 -4.20 17.58 -13.17
CA PRO A 29 -3.96 16.29 -12.57
C PRO A 29 -4.98 15.33 -13.18
N SER A 30 -4.61 14.70 -14.30
CA SER A 30 -5.28 13.47 -14.70
C SER A 30 -4.92 12.45 -13.61
N PHE A 31 -5.79 12.23 -12.62
CA PHE A 31 -5.58 11.19 -11.62
C PHE A 31 -5.39 9.86 -12.34
N VAL A 32 -4.20 9.28 -12.22
CA VAL A 32 -3.77 8.17 -13.08
C VAL A 32 -4.09 6.82 -12.42
N PHE A 33 -3.99 6.72 -11.09
CA PHE A 33 -4.28 5.50 -10.35
C PHE A 33 -4.89 5.76 -8.97
N CYS A 34 -5.80 4.89 -8.55
CA CYS A 34 -6.18 4.76 -7.15
C CYS A 34 -5.79 3.36 -6.71
N ILE A 35 -4.91 3.22 -5.71
CA ILE A 35 -4.82 1.96 -4.98
C ILE A 35 -6.03 1.94 -4.08
N THR A 36 -7.04 1.19 -4.49
CA THR A 36 -8.27 1.07 -3.70
C THR A 36 -8.10 0.05 -2.59
N ASP A 37 -7.27 -0.99 -2.80
CA ASP A 37 -7.20 -2.11 -1.87
C ASP A 37 -5.75 -2.61 -1.72
N VAL A 38 -5.16 -2.40 -0.54
CA VAL A 38 -4.03 -3.19 -0.06
C VAL A 38 -4.56 -4.21 0.92
N LEU A 39 -4.24 -5.48 0.75
CA LEU A 39 -4.66 -6.55 1.64
C LEU A 39 -3.45 -7.26 2.24
N VAL A 40 -3.54 -7.54 3.53
CA VAL A 40 -2.59 -8.37 4.27
C VAL A 40 -3.35 -9.61 4.74
N GLU A 41 -2.90 -10.80 4.34
CA GLU A 41 -3.63 -12.06 4.58
C GLU A 41 -5.09 -12.02 4.11
N GLY A 42 -5.34 -11.38 2.95
CA GLY A 42 -6.68 -11.21 2.39
C GLY A 42 -7.58 -10.23 3.16
N LYS A 43 -7.08 -9.55 4.19
CA LYS A 43 -7.80 -8.53 4.94
C LYS A 43 -7.39 -7.13 4.46
N PRO A 44 -8.35 -6.22 4.17
CA PRO A 44 -8.01 -4.87 3.74
C PRO A 44 -7.27 -4.10 4.84
N CYS A 45 -6.24 -3.37 4.43
CA CYS A 45 -5.52 -2.42 5.27
C CYS A 45 -6.05 -1.01 5.00
N ASP A 46 -6.40 -0.32 6.08
CA ASP A 46 -6.82 1.08 6.08
C ASP A 46 -6.06 1.82 7.19
N SER A 47 -6.11 3.15 7.19
CA SER A 47 -5.32 4.02 8.08
C SER A 47 -5.49 3.71 9.58
N ASP A 48 -6.60 3.10 9.97
CA ASP A 48 -6.93 2.78 11.37
C ASP A 48 -6.78 1.29 11.72
N ILE A 49 -6.41 0.44 10.75
CA ILE A 49 -6.38 -1.01 10.93
C ILE A 49 -4.93 -1.51 10.98
N VAL A 50 -4.55 -2.06 12.14
CA VAL A 50 -3.27 -2.75 12.32
C VAL A 50 -3.43 -4.22 11.94
N ALA A 51 -2.65 -4.69 10.98
CA ALA A 51 -2.59 -6.10 10.63
C ALA A 51 -1.60 -6.84 11.55
N ASP A 52 -2.10 -7.73 12.40
CA ASP A 52 -1.25 -8.56 13.25
C ASP A 52 -0.71 -9.77 12.46
N CYS A 53 0.58 -10.07 12.63
CA CYS A 53 1.22 -11.26 12.07
C CYS A 53 2.16 -11.94 13.07
N THR A 54 2.47 -13.21 12.80
CA THR A 54 3.41 -14.00 13.61
C THR A 54 4.82 -13.88 13.04
N VAL A 55 5.79 -13.55 13.89
CA VAL A 55 7.21 -13.59 13.53
C VAL A 55 7.60 -15.00 13.08
N GLY A 56 8.28 -15.09 11.94
CA GLY A 56 8.72 -16.35 11.33
C GLY A 56 7.75 -16.94 10.30
N ASP A 57 6.51 -16.47 10.25
CA ASP A 57 5.54 -16.91 9.23
C ASP A 57 5.52 -15.95 8.04
N PRO A 58 5.45 -16.45 6.79
CA PRO A 58 5.28 -15.59 5.62
C PRO A 58 3.88 -14.98 5.62
N VAL A 59 3.84 -13.67 5.44
CA VAL A 59 2.65 -12.83 5.40
C VAL A 59 2.37 -12.42 3.96
N LYS A 60 1.25 -12.86 3.41
CA LYS A 60 0.81 -12.53 2.06
C LYS A 60 0.38 -11.06 1.99
N LEU A 61 0.94 -10.34 1.02
CA LEU A 61 0.61 -8.97 0.68
C LEU A 61 0.01 -8.92 -0.72
N GLU A 62 -1.14 -8.28 -0.84
CA GLU A 62 -1.87 -8.13 -2.09
C GLU A 62 -2.13 -6.65 -2.33
N VAL A 63 -1.67 -6.12 -3.46
CA VAL A 63 -1.87 -4.73 -3.83
C VAL A 63 -2.70 -4.69 -5.11
N LYS A 64 -3.92 -4.16 -5.00
CA LYS A 64 -4.82 -3.99 -6.13
C LYS A 64 -4.83 -2.54 -6.59
N LEU A 65 -4.46 -2.36 -7.84
CA LEU A 65 -4.43 -1.10 -8.54
C LEU A 65 -5.64 -1.00 -9.45
N THR A 66 -6.36 0.12 -9.41
CA THR A 66 -7.45 0.41 -10.34
C THR A 66 -7.08 1.63 -11.18
N ASN A 67 -7.15 1.51 -12.51
CA ASN A 67 -6.95 2.65 -13.41
C ASN A 67 -8.26 3.44 -13.56
N TRP A 68 -8.34 4.59 -12.89
CA TRP A 68 -9.47 5.51 -12.96
C TRP A 68 -9.33 6.58 -14.05
N SER A 69 -8.22 6.57 -14.79
CA SER A 69 -7.98 7.51 -15.87
C SER A 69 -8.75 7.15 -17.14
N LYS A 70 -8.88 8.12 -18.05
CA LYS A 70 -9.49 7.90 -19.37
C LYS A 70 -8.53 7.26 -20.37
N HIS A 71 -7.28 7.00 -19.98
CA HIS A 71 -6.23 6.52 -20.86
C HIS A 71 -5.63 5.21 -20.35
N ASN A 72 -4.97 4.49 -21.27
CA ASN A 72 -4.11 3.39 -20.88
C ASN A 72 -2.93 3.95 -20.09
N VAL A 73 -2.51 3.24 -19.05
CA VAL A 73 -1.37 3.67 -18.24
C VAL A 73 -0.35 2.56 -18.11
N GLY A 74 0.92 2.91 -18.30
CA GLY A 74 2.06 2.02 -18.17
C GLY A 74 2.74 1.65 -19.47
N PRO A 75 3.74 0.76 -19.43
CA PRO A 75 4.13 -0.10 -18.30
C PRO A 75 4.86 0.63 -17.14
N PHE A 76 4.78 0.09 -15.93
CA PHE A 76 5.46 0.61 -14.74
C PHE A 76 5.81 -0.53 -13.77
N SER A 77 6.60 -0.21 -12.74
CA SER A 77 6.89 -1.13 -11.65
C SER A 77 6.45 -0.56 -10.31
N LEU A 78 5.92 -1.43 -9.45
CA LEU A 78 5.52 -1.14 -8.08
C LEU A 78 6.56 -1.75 -7.14
N THR A 79 7.15 -0.95 -6.26
CA THR A 79 8.10 -1.42 -5.24
C THR A 79 7.51 -1.21 -3.86
N VAL A 80 7.48 -2.26 -3.05
CA VAL A 80 7.09 -2.19 -1.65
C VAL A 80 8.34 -2.05 -0.79
N ILE A 81 8.37 -1.02 0.06
CA ILE A 81 9.51 -0.68 0.90
C ILE A 81 9.03 -0.62 2.36
N PRO A 82 9.38 -1.62 3.19
CA PRO A 82 9.06 -1.59 4.59
C PRO A 82 9.94 -0.56 5.30
N TYR A 83 9.38 0.05 6.34
CA TYR A 83 10.07 0.94 7.26
C TYR A 83 9.50 0.80 8.67
N GLN A 84 10.22 1.33 9.66
CA GLN A 84 9.69 1.53 11.01
C GLN A 84 9.64 3.02 11.28
N ASP A 85 8.54 3.49 11.88
CA ASP A 85 8.48 4.86 12.38
C ASP A 85 8.94 4.89 13.84
N TYR A 86 10.06 5.56 14.11
CA TYR A 86 10.44 5.87 15.47
C TYR A 86 9.57 7.05 15.92
N GLN A 87 8.75 6.84 16.96
CA GLN A 87 7.86 7.84 17.60
C GLN A 87 8.43 9.25 17.47
N ASN A 88 7.99 9.98 16.42
CA ASN A 88 8.36 11.34 15.97
C ASN A 88 8.33 11.51 14.42
N GLY A 89 7.95 10.50 13.63
CA GLY A 89 7.87 10.61 12.17
C GLY A 89 9.22 10.37 11.47
N VAL A 90 10.17 9.74 12.16
CA VAL A 90 11.47 9.39 11.57
C VAL A 90 11.37 7.98 11.00
N HIS A 91 11.21 7.90 9.68
CA HIS A 91 11.13 6.63 8.96
C HIS A 91 12.50 5.97 8.84
N ASN A 92 12.68 4.84 9.52
CA ASN A 92 13.83 3.99 9.36
C ASN A 92 13.60 2.94 8.28
N TYR A 93 14.30 3.09 7.16
CA TYR A 93 14.30 2.12 6.07
C TYR A 93 15.42 1.07 6.20
N ASN A 94 16.38 1.28 7.12
CA ASN A 94 17.44 0.32 7.37
C ASN A 94 16.95 -0.69 8.41
N LEU A 95 16.20 -1.68 7.93
CA LEU A 95 15.62 -2.72 8.77
C LEU A 95 16.57 -3.90 8.99
N GLN A 96 17.74 -3.92 8.33
CA GLN A 96 18.78 -4.96 8.34
C GLN A 96 18.20 -6.38 8.21
N ASP A 97 17.80 -6.97 9.35
CA ASP A 97 17.31 -8.34 9.51
C ASP A 97 15.93 -8.42 10.19
N GLY A 98 15.18 -7.31 10.31
CA GLY A 98 13.88 -7.29 10.98
C GLY A 98 12.72 -7.79 10.09
N ILE A 99 12.85 -7.61 8.78
CA ILE A 99 11.86 -8.01 7.76
C ILE A 99 12.58 -8.28 6.44
N THR A 100 12.08 -9.27 5.70
CA THR A 100 12.55 -9.57 4.34
C THR A 100 11.38 -9.89 3.42
N PHE A 101 11.56 -9.79 2.11
CA PHE A 101 10.58 -10.24 1.14
C PHE A 101 10.83 -11.70 0.75
N VAL A 102 9.76 -12.47 0.69
CA VAL A 102 9.78 -13.78 0.05
C VAL A 102 9.64 -13.54 -1.45
N GLY A 103 10.78 -13.50 -2.15
CA GLY A 103 10.84 -13.21 -3.58
C GLY A 103 11.17 -11.74 -3.86
N SER A 104 10.55 -11.17 -4.91
CA SER A 104 10.78 -9.78 -5.32
C SER A 104 9.90 -8.83 -4.51
N ASN A 105 10.47 -7.70 -4.10
CA ASN A 105 9.72 -6.57 -3.55
C ASN A 105 9.25 -5.58 -4.64
N THR A 106 9.71 -5.77 -5.88
CA THR A 106 9.29 -5.02 -7.06
C THR A 106 8.46 -5.89 -8.00
N PHE A 107 7.29 -5.39 -8.37
CA PHE A 107 6.32 -6.04 -9.25
C PHE A 107 6.23 -5.25 -10.55
N TYR A 108 6.38 -5.93 -11.68
CA TYR A 108 6.20 -5.32 -12.99
C TYR A 108 4.73 -5.40 -13.41
N ILE A 109 4.18 -4.26 -13.79
CA ILE A 109 2.79 -4.11 -14.17
C ILE A 109 2.77 -3.62 -15.62
N ASP A 110 2.15 -4.42 -16.48
CA ASP A 110 1.91 -4.05 -17.87
C ASP A 110 0.92 -2.90 -17.98
N THR A 111 0.70 -2.42 -19.20
CA THR A 111 -0.27 -1.36 -19.46
C THR A 111 -1.68 -1.74 -18.96
N VAL A 112 -2.22 -0.96 -18.03
CA VAL A 112 -3.58 -1.13 -17.48
C VAL A 112 -4.54 -0.22 -18.23
N LYS A 113 -5.63 -0.76 -18.80
CA LYS A 113 -6.61 0.05 -19.54
C LYS A 113 -7.56 0.80 -18.59
N PRO A 114 -8.29 1.81 -19.09
CA PRO A 114 -9.32 2.49 -18.30
C PRO A 114 -10.28 1.49 -17.66
N THR A 115 -10.61 1.69 -16.37
CA THR A 115 -11.50 0.86 -15.56
C THR A 115 -11.05 -0.58 -15.28
N GLU A 116 -9.89 -0.99 -15.80
CA GLU A 116 -9.29 -2.29 -15.50
C GLU A 116 -8.45 -2.25 -14.20
N ASN A 117 -8.25 -3.43 -13.63
CA ASN A 117 -7.47 -3.64 -12.41
C ASN A 117 -6.20 -4.42 -12.70
N ALA A 118 -5.14 -4.13 -11.95
CA ALA A 118 -3.95 -4.97 -11.85
C ALA A 118 -3.74 -5.42 -10.40
N MET A 119 -3.32 -6.67 -10.21
CA MET A 119 -3.11 -7.24 -8.88
C MET A 119 -1.66 -7.70 -8.74
N CYS A 120 -0.96 -7.17 -7.74
CA CYS A 120 0.38 -7.58 -7.35
C CYS A 120 0.30 -8.41 -6.09
N VAL A 121 0.90 -9.59 -6.09
CA VAL A 121 0.91 -10.49 -4.95
C VAL A 121 2.35 -10.80 -4.58
N GLY A 122 2.69 -10.55 -3.32
CA GLY A 122 3.97 -10.90 -2.72
C GLY A 122 3.80 -11.46 -1.32
N ALA A 123 4.92 -11.72 -0.67
CA ALA A 123 4.93 -12.09 0.73
C ALA A 123 6.09 -11.44 1.48
N LEU A 124 5.83 -11.07 2.73
CA LEU A 124 6.78 -10.50 3.68
C LEU A 124 7.06 -11.54 4.76
N LEU A 125 8.30 -11.62 5.21
CA LEU A 125 8.69 -12.46 6.35
C LEU A 125 9.25 -11.54 7.42
N PHE A 126 8.57 -11.48 8.55
CA PHE A 126 8.98 -10.71 9.72
C PHE A 126 9.84 -11.58 10.60
N LEU A 127 11.06 -11.13 10.88
CA LEU A 127 12.07 -11.89 11.63
C LEU A 127 12.20 -11.40 13.08
N CYS A 128 11.70 -10.19 13.35
CA CYS A 128 11.67 -9.58 14.67
C CYS A 128 10.27 -9.06 14.98
N THR A 129 9.93 -9.00 16.27
CA THR A 129 8.70 -8.34 16.71
C THR A 129 8.79 -6.83 16.58
N GLY A 130 7.68 -6.18 16.30
CA GLY A 130 7.58 -4.73 16.27
C GLY A 130 6.49 -4.24 15.33
N ASP A 131 6.37 -2.92 15.28
CA ASP A 131 5.50 -2.22 14.34
C ASP A 131 6.29 -1.88 13.08
N PHE A 132 5.71 -2.23 11.94
CA PHE A 132 6.28 -2.03 10.61
C PHE A 132 5.24 -1.37 9.72
N TYR A 133 5.71 -0.52 8.82
CA TYR A 133 4.90 0.20 7.87
C TYR A 133 5.38 -0.07 6.45
N LEU A 134 4.47 -0.07 5.48
CA LEU A 134 4.85 -0.25 4.07
C LEU A 134 4.67 1.05 3.30
N ASN A 135 5.73 1.47 2.63
CA ASN A 135 5.68 2.50 1.61
C ASN A 135 5.60 1.83 0.24
N ILE A 136 4.59 2.18 -0.56
CA ILE A 136 4.40 1.63 -1.90
C ILE A 136 4.80 2.69 -2.91
N LYS A 137 5.86 2.42 -3.68
CA LYS A 137 6.39 3.32 -4.70
C LYS A 137 6.11 2.83 -6.10
N PHE A 138 5.91 3.75 -7.03
CA PHE A 138 5.72 3.44 -8.45
C PHE A 138 6.81 4.10 -9.27
N HIS A 139 7.33 3.37 -10.25
CA HIS A 139 8.37 3.84 -11.18
C HIS A 139 7.91 3.65 -12.63
N GLU A 140 8.14 4.66 -13.46
CA GLU A 140 7.73 4.65 -14.87
C GLU A 140 8.69 3.82 -15.74
N GLY A 141 8.21 2.67 -16.25
CA GLY A 141 8.92 1.81 -17.20
C GLY A 141 10.35 1.45 -16.78
N LYS A 142 11.32 1.65 -17.70
CA LYS A 142 12.76 1.43 -17.46
C LYS A 142 13.48 2.65 -16.86
N SER A 143 12.74 3.72 -16.56
CA SER A 143 13.31 4.93 -15.98
C SER A 143 13.09 4.89 -14.46
N ASN A 144 14.09 5.29 -13.68
CA ASN A 144 13.95 5.41 -12.22
C ASN A 144 13.08 6.62 -11.80
N LYS A 145 12.24 7.13 -12.71
CA LYS A 145 11.39 8.28 -12.45
C LYS A 145 10.18 7.81 -11.64
N GLU A 146 10.14 8.23 -10.38
CA GLU A 146 8.99 8.00 -9.51
C GLU A 146 7.79 8.82 -10.01
N PHE A 147 6.58 8.24 -9.92
CA PHE A 147 5.36 8.98 -10.17
C PHE A 147 5.15 10.04 -9.08
N PRO A 148 4.54 11.20 -9.40
CA PRO A 148 4.20 12.19 -8.39
C PRO A 148 3.30 11.56 -7.31
N PRO A 149 3.57 11.80 -6.01
CA PRO A 149 2.74 11.28 -4.92
C PRO A 149 1.27 11.67 -5.06
N SER A 150 0.98 12.84 -5.65
CA SER A 150 -0.39 13.33 -5.91
C SER A 150 -1.17 12.50 -6.93
N TRP A 151 -0.51 11.59 -7.66
CA TRP A 151 -1.15 10.70 -8.63
C TRP A 151 -1.57 9.37 -8.00
N LEU A 152 -1.25 9.16 -6.73
CA LEU A 152 -1.42 7.92 -6.01
C LEU A 152 -2.18 8.19 -4.71
N CYS A 153 -3.36 7.59 -4.59
CA CYS A 153 -3.99 7.43 -3.28
C CYS A 153 -3.49 6.10 -2.71
N LEU A 154 -2.57 6.15 -1.75
CA LEU A 154 -1.99 4.97 -1.11
C LEU A 154 -2.53 4.86 0.32
N PRO A 155 -3.15 3.74 0.72
CA PRO A 155 -3.48 3.54 2.12
C PRO A 155 -2.19 3.38 2.93
N SER A 156 -2.20 3.84 4.18
CA SER A 156 -1.15 3.49 5.13
C SER A 156 -1.30 2.02 5.49
N VAL A 157 -0.22 1.26 5.39
CA VAL A 157 -0.23 -0.17 5.75
C VAL A 157 0.60 -0.33 7.00
N HIS A 158 -0.06 -0.62 8.12
CA HIS A 158 0.59 -0.89 9.41
C HIS A 158 0.45 -2.38 9.74
N ILE A 159 1.59 -3.04 9.87
CA ILE A 159 1.69 -4.45 10.24
C ILE A 159 2.44 -4.55 11.58
N ARG A 160 1.85 -5.27 12.53
CA ARG A 160 2.47 -5.54 13.82
C ARG A 160 2.85 -7.00 13.91
N ALA A 161 4.16 -7.25 13.95
CA ALA A 161 4.71 -8.58 14.11
C ALA A 161 4.87 -8.92 15.59
N VAL A 162 4.27 -10.03 16.03
CA VAL A 162 4.34 -10.53 17.40
C VAL A 162 4.86 -11.95 17.43
N HIS A 163 5.45 -12.38 18.54
CA HIS A 163 5.79 -13.79 18.71
C HIS A 163 4.52 -14.63 18.79
N SER A 164 4.61 -15.87 18.30
CA SER A 164 3.55 -16.84 18.57
C SER A 164 3.41 -16.99 20.08
N VAL A 165 2.21 -16.76 20.62
CA VAL A 165 1.92 -17.09 22.01
C VAL A 165 1.88 -18.61 22.07
N ILE A 166 2.98 -19.23 22.50
CA ILE A 166 2.97 -20.63 22.87
C ILE A 166 2.02 -20.73 24.07
N GLN A 167 0.80 -21.20 23.85
CA GLN A 167 -0.08 -21.62 24.94
C GLN A 167 0.58 -22.84 25.60
N THR A 168 1.41 -22.59 26.60
CA THR A 168 1.83 -23.64 27.53
C THR A 168 0.59 -24.04 28.30
N LYS A 169 -0.10 -25.07 27.81
CA LYS A 169 -1.18 -25.74 28.53
C LYS A 169 -0.54 -26.39 29.76
N LEU A 170 -0.67 -25.72 30.91
CA LEU A 170 -0.35 -26.26 32.24
C LEU A 170 -1.51 -27.15 32.71
#